data_AF-A0A1F6T7R1-F1
#
_entry.id   AF-A0A1F6T7R1-F1
#
_cell.length_a   1.000
_cell.length_b   1.000
_cell.length_c   1.000
_cell.angle_alpha   90.00
_cell.angle_beta   90.00
_cell.angle_gamma   90.00
#
_symmetry.space_group_name_H-M   'P 1'
#
loop_
_entity.id
_entity.type
_entity.pdbx_description
1 polymer ?
#
loop_
_entity_poly.entity_id
_entity_poly.type
_entity_poly.pdbx_seq_one_letter_code
_entity_poly.pdbx_strand_id
1 'polypeptide(L)'
;MTVNETDLNLLLKALAFAAHKHRDQRRKDIEASPYINHPISLANVLCNEGHVTDMEVICAALLHDTIEDTATTPSELLREFGPAIRDIVLEVSDDKSITDKAERKRLQVEHAAHASHKAKLVKLADKISNLRDIVVSPPVKWSLDRRQEYFDWAKQVIDRLRGVHAGLERVFDDAYAARP
;
A
#
# COMPACT_ATOMS: atom_id res chain seq x y z
N MET A 1 14.38 -16.55 14.44
CA MET A 1 14.77 -16.39 13.03
C MET A 1 15.98 -15.48 13.01
N THR A 2 17.11 -15.94 12.45
CA THR A 2 18.23 -15.05 12.16
C THR A 2 17.90 -14.27 10.91
N VAL A 3 17.71 -12.96 11.03
CA VAL A 3 17.52 -12.08 9.86
C VAL A 3 18.85 -12.08 9.10
N ASN A 4 18.81 -12.40 7.81
CA ASN A 4 19.98 -12.32 6.94
C ASN A 4 20.43 -10.85 6.84
N GLU A 5 21.74 -10.60 6.94
CA GLU A 5 22.32 -9.25 6.85
C GLU A 5 21.93 -8.56 5.53
N THR A 6 21.88 -9.31 4.42
CA THR A 6 21.46 -8.78 3.12
C THR A 6 20.02 -8.27 3.14
N ASP A 7 19.11 -9.02 3.79
CA ASP A 7 17.70 -8.66 3.87
C ASP A 7 17.49 -7.43 4.75
N LEU A 8 18.23 -7.33 5.87
CA LEU A 8 18.21 -6.15 6.73
C LEU A 8 18.72 -4.91 6.00
N ASN A 9 19.82 -5.03 5.25
CA ASN A 9 20.36 -3.94 4.46
C ASN A 9 19.38 -3.47 3.38
N LEU A 10 18.70 -4.40 2.70
CA LEU A 10 17.70 -4.08 1.69
C LEU A 10 16.48 -3.36 2.30
N LEU A 11 15.98 -3.85 3.43
CA LEU A 11 14.87 -3.25 4.17
C LEU A 11 15.19 -1.81 4.61
N LEU A 12 16.36 -1.61 5.23
CA LEU A 12 16.80 -0.29 5.67
C LEU A 12 17.00 0.67 4.50
N LYS A 13 17.55 0.17 3.37
CA LYS A 13 17.67 0.96 2.14
C LYS A 13 16.30 1.42 1.62
N ALA A 14 15.34 0.52 1.53
CA ALA A 14 13.99 0.84 1.07
C ALA A 14 13.29 1.84 1.99
N LEU A 15 13.38 1.64 3.31
CA LEU A 15 12.81 2.54 4.31
C LEU A 15 13.43 3.94 4.22
N ALA A 16 14.76 4.04 4.16
CA ALA A 16 15.46 5.32 4.06
C ALA A 16 15.11 6.05 2.76
N PHE A 17 15.01 5.32 1.64
CA PHE A 17 14.61 5.87 0.34
C PHE A 17 13.18 6.42 0.39
N ALA A 18 12.22 5.62 0.87
CA ALA A 18 10.83 6.04 1.01
C ALA A 18 10.70 7.27 1.92
N ALA A 19 11.39 7.27 3.08
CA ALA A 19 11.40 8.39 4.00
C ALA A 19 11.95 9.67 3.35
N HIS A 20 13.02 9.56 2.56
CA HIS A 20 13.60 10.70 1.85
C HIS A 20 12.67 11.25 0.76
N LYS A 21 12.03 10.36 -0.02
CA LYS A 21 11.13 10.74 -1.10
C LYS A 21 9.84 11.38 -0.59
N HIS A 22 9.30 10.89 0.53
CA HIS A 22 8.08 11.39 1.15
C HIS A 22 8.33 12.42 2.27
N ARG A 23 9.55 12.95 2.43
CA ARG A 23 9.94 13.83 3.55
C ARG A 23 9.04 15.06 3.75
N ASP A 24 8.50 15.59 2.65
CA ASP A 24 7.66 16.79 2.63
C ASP A 24 6.16 16.44 2.51
N GLN A 25 5.82 15.16 2.33
CA GLN A 25 4.44 14.69 2.23
C GLN A 25 3.85 14.42 3.62
N ARG A 26 2.55 14.70 3.79
CA ARG A 26 1.78 14.48 5.02
C ARG A 26 0.51 13.69 4.73
N ARG A 27 0.04 12.94 5.74
CA ARG A 27 -1.31 12.36 5.75
C ARG A 27 -2.36 13.46 5.89
N LYS A 28 -3.61 13.09 5.64
CA LYS A 28 -4.76 14.03 5.56
C LYS A 28 -5.57 14.09 6.86
N ASP A 29 -5.08 13.43 7.90
CA ASP A 29 -5.57 13.46 9.27
C ASP A 29 -5.37 14.85 9.91
N ILE A 30 -5.93 15.04 11.10
CA ILE A 30 -5.93 16.35 11.78
C ILE A 30 -4.52 16.82 12.17
N GLU A 31 -3.64 15.88 12.53
CA GLU A 31 -2.26 16.18 12.94
C GLU A 31 -1.32 16.39 11.74
N ALA A 32 -1.82 16.13 10.52
CA ALA A 32 -1.00 16.08 9.31
C ALA A 32 0.25 15.22 9.53
N SER A 33 0.04 13.96 9.93
CA SER A 33 1.13 13.05 10.30
C SER A 33 2.12 12.82 9.13
N PRO A 34 3.42 12.57 9.38
CA PRO A 34 4.38 12.27 8.33
C PRO A 34 3.93 11.10 7.44
N TYR A 35 4.00 11.27 6.11
CA TYR A 35 3.46 10.26 5.18
C TYR A 35 4.14 8.90 5.29
N ILE A 36 5.44 8.87 5.62
CA ILE A 36 6.23 7.64 5.78
C ILE A 36 5.62 6.63 6.77
N ASN A 37 4.79 7.10 7.72
CA ASN A 37 4.06 6.22 8.63
C ASN A 37 3.11 5.26 7.88
N HIS A 38 2.59 5.67 6.71
CA HIS A 38 1.75 4.84 5.84
C HIS A 38 2.51 3.63 5.29
N PRO A 39 3.59 3.78 4.47
CA PRO A 39 4.37 2.63 4.02
C PRO A 39 4.89 1.73 5.16
N ILE A 40 5.26 2.31 6.31
CA ILE A 40 5.67 1.53 7.50
C ILE A 40 4.51 0.67 8.01
N SER A 41 3.29 1.21 8.06
CA SER A 41 2.09 0.47 8.47
C SER A 41 1.83 -0.74 7.57
N LEU A 42 2.00 -0.58 6.24
CA LEU A 42 1.87 -1.70 5.30
C LEU A 42 2.89 -2.81 5.59
N ALA A 43 4.16 -2.44 5.77
CA ALA A 43 5.21 -3.40 6.11
C ALA A 43 4.92 -4.11 7.44
N ASN A 44 4.40 -3.39 8.43
CA ASN A 44 3.97 -3.97 9.71
C ASN A 44 2.83 -4.98 9.53
N VAL A 45 1.79 -4.63 8.76
CA VAL A 45 0.67 -5.54 8.45
C VAL A 45 1.19 -6.82 7.77
N LEU A 46 2.06 -6.67 6.76
CA LEU A 46 2.63 -7.80 6.03
C LEU A 46 3.44 -8.73 6.94
N CYS A 47 4.38 -8.18 7.71
CA CYS A 47 5.30 -8.97 8.54
C CYS A 47 4.61 -9.56 9.78
N ASN A 48 3.87 -8.75 10.53
CA ASN A 48 3.43 -9.11 11.88
C ASN A 48 2.05 -9.77 11.91
N GLU A 49 1.18 -9.46 10.94
CA GLU A 49 -0.18 -10.02 10.87
C GLU A 49 -0.32 -11.00 9.70
N GLY A 50 0.33 -10.69 8.57
CA GLY A 50 0.38 -11.55 7.40
C GLY A 50 1.47 -12.62 7.45
N HIS A 51 2.45 -12.51 8.35
CA HIS A 51 3.63 -13.40 8.39
C HIS A 51 4.35 -13.53 7.05
N VAL A 52 4.28 -12.49 6.21
CA VAL A 52 5.00 -12.42 4.94
C VAL A 52 6.47 -12.21 5.23
N THR A 53 7.32 -13.10 4.70
CA THR A 53 8.78 -13.05 4.86
C THR A 53 9.51 -12.69 3.56
N ASP A 54 8.79 -12.51 2.45
CA ASP A 54 9.37 -12.15 1.16
C ASP A 54 9.82 -10.68 1.18
N MET A 55 11.14 -10.48 1.16
CA MET A 55 11.73 -9.14 1.29
C MET A 55 11.44 -8.24 0.09
N GLU A 56 11.21 -8.79 -1.10
CA GLU A 56 10.82 -7.99 -2.26
C GLU A 56 9.41 -7.40 -2.06
N VAL A 57 8.49 -8.17 -1.48
CA VAL A 57 7.13 -7.71 -1.15
C VAL A 57 7.17 -6.64 -0.07
N ILE A 58 7.93 -6.86 1.00
CA ILE A 58 8.05 -5.91 2.12
C ILE A 58 8.69 -4.59 1.64
N CYS A 59 9.76 -4.66 0.86
CA CYS A 59 10.39 -3.46 0.29
C CYS A 59 9.47 -2.77 -0.72
N ALA A 60 8.76 -3.50 -1.56
CA ALA A 60 7.78 -2.90 -2.47
C ALA A 60 6.64 -2.20 -1.70
N ALA A 61 6.21 -2.74 -0.56
CA ALA A 61 5.22 -2.07 0.30
C ALA A 61 5.75 -0.75 0.88
N LEU A 62 7.02 -0.69 1.29
CA LEU A 62 7.66 0.55 1.72
C LEU A 62 7.75 1.59 0.58
N LEU A 63 7.84 1.12 -0.66
CA LEU A 63 8.07 1.95 -1.85
C LEU A 63 6.80 2.23 -2.68
N HIS A 64 5.65 1.65 -2.32
CA HIS A 64 4.48 1.52 -3.22
C HIS A 64 3.99 2.85 -3.80
N ASP A 65 4.00 3.92 -3.00
CA ASP A 65 3.55 5.26 -3.42
C ASP A 65 4.68 6.15 -3.97
N THR A 66 5.92 5.66 -4.03
CA THR A 66 7.04 6.53 -4.41
C THR A 66 6.94 6.97 -5.87
N ILE A 67 6.54 6.09 -6.79
CA ILE A 67 6.28 6.48 -8.19
C ILE A 67 5.04 7.38 -8.27
N GLU A 68 4.02 7.06 -7.48
CA GLU A 68 2.71 7.68 -7.59
C GLU A 68 2.68 9.13 -7.09
N ASP A 69 3.34 9.40 -5.96
CA ASP A 69 3.19 10.65 -5.20
C ASP A 69 4.50 11.44 -5.04
N THR A 70 5.59 10.99 -5.67
CA THR A 70 6.89 11.67 -5.60
C THR A 70 7.54 11.79 -6.99
N ALA A 71 8.73 12.38 -7.06
CA ALA A 71 9.51 12.46 -8.30
C ALA A 71 10.28 11.17 -8.65
N THR A 72 9.99 10.05 -7.99
CA THR A 72 10.62 8.75 -8.25
C THR A 72 10.23 8.22 -9.62
N THR A 73 11.21 7.69 -10.36
CA THR A 73 10.96 7.07 -11.68
C THR A 73 11.11 5.55 -11.64
N PRO A 74 10.48 4.80 -12.55
CA PRO A 74 10.70 3.35 -12.67
C PRO A 74 12.18 3.01 -12.90
N SER A 75 12.90 3.81 -13.69
CA SER A 75 14.34 3.62 -13.96
C SER A 75 15.19 3.83 -12.71
N GLU A 76 14.79 4.74 -11.82
CA GLU A 76 15.43 4.92 -10.52
C GLU A 76 15.22 3.68 -9.63
N LEU A 77 13.99 3.19 -9.50
CA LEU A 77 13.73 1.97 -8.72
C LEU A 77 14.47 0.75 -9.29
N LEU A 78 14.53 0.61 -10.62
CA LEU A 78 15.27 -0.47 -11.26
C LEU A 78 16.76 -0.45 -10.86
N ARG A 79 17.37 0.74 -10.88
CA ARG A 79 18.79 0.91 -10.51
C ARG A 79 19.02 0.67 -9.02
N GLU A 80 18.12 1.15 -8.16
CA GLU A 80 18.32 1.09 -6.71
C GLU A 80 17.95 -0.27 -6.09
N PHE A 81 16.91 -0.93 -6.61
CA PHE A 81 16.27 -2.10 -5.98
C PHE A 81 16.13 -3.30 -6.92
N GLY A 82 16.49 -3.16 -8.19
CA GLY A 82 16.39 -4.23 -9.18
C GLY A 82 14.97 -4.41 -9.76
N PRO A 83 14.82 -5.30 -10.76
CA PRO A 83 13.60 -5.42 -11.53
C PRO A 83 12.42 -5.92 -10.70
N ALA A 84 12.63 -6.91 -9.81
CA ALA A 84 11.55 -7.54 -9.05
C ALA A 84 10.77 -6.54 -8.19
N ILE A 85 11.47 -5.73 -7.38
CA ILE A 85 10.82 -4.70 -6.55
C ILE A 85 10.17 -3.62 -7.42
N ARG A 86 10.90 -3.15 -8.45
CA ARG A 86 10.39 -2.14 -9.39
C ARG A 86 9.10 -2.59 -10.07
N ASP A 87 9.02 -3.85 -10.49
CA ASP A 87 7.86 -4.40 -11.19
C ASP A 87 6.65 -4.51 -10.24
N ILE A 88 6.85 -4.94 -8.99
CA ILE A 88 5.77 -4.93 -7.97
C ILE A 88 5.26 -3.50 -7.74
N VAL A 89 6.16 -2.52 -7.60
CA VAL A 89 5.77 -1.11 -7.37
C VAL A 89 4.97 -0.55 -8.56
N LEU A 90 5.35 -0.90 -9.80
CA LEU A 90 4.58 -0.52 -10.99
C LEU A 90 3.16 -1.10 -10.99
N GLU A 91 2.98 -2.36 -10.60
CA GLU A 91 1.64 -3.00 -10.54
C GLU A 91 0.70 -2.38 -9.49
N VAL A 92 1.27 -1.73 -8.47
CA VAL A 92 0.51 -1.10 -7.38
C VAL A 92 0.39 0.41 -7.50
N SER A 93 1.08 1.04 -8.46
CA SER A 93 0.96 2.47 -8.76
C SER A 93 -0.21 2.76 -9.69
N ASP A 94 -1.03 3.76 -9.37
CA ASP A 94 -2.09 4.22 -10.26
C ASP A 94 -1.54 5.05 -11.44
N ASP A 95 -2.21 4.95 -12.59
CA ASP A 95 -1.96 5.84 -13.73
C ASP A 95 -2.53 7.24 -13.46
N LYS A 96 -1.65 8.19 -13.10
CA LYS A 96 -2.01 9.60 -12.85
C LYS A 96 -2.38 10.38 -14.12
N SER A 97 -2.15 9.84 -15.32
CA SER A 97 -2.59 10.49 -16.58
C SER A 97 -4.12 10.47 -16.74
N ILE A 98 -4.78 9.49 -16.11
CA ILE A 98 -6.24 9.39 -16.05
C ILE A 98 -6.73 10.40 -15.02
N THR A 99 -7.27 11.53 -15.46
CA THR A 99 -7.69 12.62 -14.55
C THR A 99 -8.97 12.28 -13.81
N ASP A 100 -9.88 11.52 -14.42
CA ASP A 100 -11.12 11.08 -13.77
C ASP A 100 -10.83 10.09 -12.65
N LYS A 101 -11.22 10.48 -11.44
CA LYS A 101 -11.05 9.67 -10.23
C LYS A 101 -11.99 8.47 -10.21
N ALA A 102 -13.19 8.58 -10.77
CA ALA A 102 -14.12 7.46 -10.84
C ALA A 102 -13.56 6.37 -11.76
N GLU A 103 -13.01 6.77 -12.91
CA GLU A 103 -12.35 5.85 -13.83
C GLU A 103 -11.12 5.16 -13.22
N ARG A 104 -10.23 5.89 -12.53
CA ARG A 104 -9.09 5.25 -11.82
C ARG A 104 -9.57 4.21 -10.81
N LYS A 105 -10.61 4.52 -10.04
CA LYS A 105 -11.20 3.58 -9.08
C LYS A 105 -11.78 2.33 -9.76
N ARG A 106 -12.43 2.48 -10.91
CA ARG A 106 -12.98 1.37 -11.71
C ARG A 106 -11.85 0.46 -12.21
N LEU A 107 -10.81 1.05 -12.79
CA LEU A 107 -9.65 0.31 -13.29
C LEU A 107 -8.90 -0.43 -12.16
N GLN A 108 -8.82 0.14 -10.96
CA GLN A 108 -8.26 -0.61 -9.82
C GLN A 108 -9.03 -1.89 -9.50
N VAL A 109 -10.37 -1.89 -9.61
CA VAL A 109 -11.19 -3.09 -9.41
C VAL A 109 -11.00 -4.10 -10.55
N GLU A 110 -10.95 -3.62 -11.79
CA GLU A 110 -10.77 -4.49 -12.97
C GLU A 110 -9.38 -5.15 -13.00
N HIS A 111 -8.33 -4.37 -12.78
CA HIS A 111 -6.95 -4.85 -12.83
C HIS A 111 -6.56 -5.66 -11.60
N ALA A 112 -7.26 -5.52 -10.47
CA ALA A 112 -6.97 -6.26 -9.24
C ALA A 112 -6.84 -7.76 -9.48
N ALA A 113 -7.76 -8.38 -10.22
CA ALA A 113 -7.73 -9.81 -10.48
C ALA A 113 -6.48 -10.27 -11.26
N HIS A 114 -5.90 -9.38 -12.08
CA HIS A 114 -4.78 -9.66 -12.98
C HIS A 114 -3.41 -9.34 -12.37
N ALA A 115 -3.37 -8.66 -11.23
CA ALA A 115 -2.12 -8.37 -10.53
C ALA A 115 -1.39 -9.66 -10.10
N SER A 116 -0.06 -9.60 -10.07
CA SER A 116 0.80 -10.68 -9.59
C SER A 116 0.54 -10.97 -8.11
N HIS A 117 0.84 -12.20 -7.66
CA HIS A 117 0.65 -12.58 -6.26
C HIS A 117 1.31 -11.59 -5.28
N LYS A 118 2.55 -11.16 -5.59
CA LYS A 118 3.30 -10.19 -4.78
C LYS A 118 2.62 -8.82 -4.73
N ALA A 119 2.16 -8.30 -5.86
CA ALA A 119 1.42 -7.04 -5.91
C ALA A 119 0.08 -7.12 -5.16
N LYS A 120 -0.60 -8.28 -5.19
CA LYS A 120 -1.85 -8.50 -4.44
C LYS A 120 -1.63 -8.44 -2.92
N LEU A 121 -0.52 -8.97 -2.40
CA LEU A 121 -0.15 -8.83 -0.99
C LEU A 121 0.02 -7.36 -0.58
N VAL A 122 0.72 -6.58 -1.40
CA VAL A 122 0.90 -5.13 -1.15
C VAL A 122 -0.45 -4.38 -1.20
N LYS A 123 -1.30 -4.66 -2.19
CA LYS A 123 -2.65 -4.06 -2.29
C LYS A 123 -3.54 -4.42 -1.09
N LEU A 124 -3.47 -5.65 -0.58
CA LEU A 124 -4.16 -6.06 0.64
C LEU A 124 -3.70 -5.23 1.84
N ALA A 125 -2.39 -5.14 2.07
CA ALA A 125 -1.82 -4.37 3.17
C ALA A 125 -2.14 -2.87 3.09
N ASP A 126 -2.10 -2.30 1.89
CA ASP A 126 -2.49 -0.90 1.64
C ASP A 126 -3.94 -0.66 2.05
N LYS A 127 -4.87 -1.50 1.60
CA LYS A 127 -6.29 -1.34 1.93
C LYS A 127 -6.55 -1.54 3.42
N ILE A 128 -5.94 -2.55 4.06
CA ILE A 128 -6.03 -2.75 5.52
C ILE A 128 -5.60 -1.47 6.26
N SER A 129 -4.43 -0.93 5.92
CA SER A 129 -3.87 0.24 6.58
C SER A 129 -4.77 1.47 6.40
N ASN A 130 -5.26 1.69 5.18
CA ASN A 130 -6.16 2.81 4.89
C ASN A 130 -7.51 2.71 5.62
N LEU A 131 -8.11 1.51 5.71
CA LEU A 131 -9.37 1.33 6.44
C LEU A 131 -9.19 1.67 7.93
N ARG A 132 -8.11 1.17 8.55
CA ARG A 132 -7.78 1.45 9.95
C ARG A 132 -7.55 2.94 10.20
N ASP A 133 -6.80 3.60 9.31
CA ASP A 133 -6.55 5.04 9.42
C ASP A 133 -7.83 5.86 9.29
N ILE A 134 -8.76 5.48 8.42
CA ILE A 134 -10.04 6.19 8.29
C ILE A 134 -10.89 6.08 9.56
N VAL A 135 -10.79 4.97 10.29
CA VAL A 135 -11.53 4.78 11.56
C VAL A 135 -10.90 5.58 12.69
N VAL A 136 -9.57 5.50 12.84
CA VAL A 136 -8.85 6.11 13.97
C VAL A 136 -8.62 7.61 13.75
N SER A 137 -8.15 7.98 12.57
CA SER A 137 -7.69 9.33 12.22
C SER A 137 -8.20 9.74 10.83
N PRO A 138 -9.54 9.91 10.67
CA PRO A 138 -10.14 10.17 9.38
C PRO A 138 -9.60 11.44 8.71
N PRO A 139 -9.55 11.48 7.37
CA PRO A 139 -9.18 12.70 6.68
C PRO A 139 -10.11 13.87 7.02
N VAL A 140 -9.53 15.03 7.38
CA VAL A 140 -10.26 16.20 7.92
C VAL A 140 -11.43 16.64 7.03
N LYS A 141 -11.26 16.53 5.70
CA LYS A 141 -12.24 16.99 4.70
C LYS A 141 -13.26 15.92 4.29
N TRP A 142 -13.27 14.74 4.88
CA TRP A 142 -14.17 13.66 4.46
C TRP A 142 -15.43 13.62 5.32
N SER A 143 -16.59 13.71 4.65
CA SER A 143 -17.90 13.38 5.22
C SER A 143 -17.99 11.91 5.60
N LEU A 144 -19.00 11.54 6.39
CA LEU A 144 -19.30 10.15 6.73
C LEU A 144 -19.52 9.32 5.45
N ASP A 145 -20.38 9.78 4.55
CA ASP A 145 -20.67 9.12 3.27
C ASP A 145 -19.40 8.84 2.46
N ARG A 146 -18.47 9.81 2.39
CA ARG A 146 -17.23 9.62 1.65
C ARG A 146 -16.31 8.56 2.28
N ARG A 147 -16.33 8.42 3.61
CA ARG A 147 -15.59 7.36 4.31
C ARG A 147 -16.20 6.00 3.99
N GLN A 148 -17.53 5.91 4.08
CA GLN A 148 -18.31 4.74 3.73
C GLN A 148 -18.10 4.29 2.27
N GLU A 149 -18.13 5.23 1.31
CA GLU A 149 -17.80 4.98 -0.10
C GLU A 149 -16.38 4.45 -0.31
N TYR A 150 -15.42 4.92 0.50
CA TYR A 150 -14.05 4.39 0.44
C TYR A 150 -14.02 2.93 0.91
N PHE A 151 -14.70 2.61 2.01
CA PHE A 151 -14.82 1.24 2.50
C PHE A 151 -15.44 0.32 1.43
N ASP A 152 -16.55 0.74 0.83
CA ASP A 152 -17.25 -0.07 -0.17
C ASP A 152 -16.42 -0.27 -1.43
N TRP A 153 -15.69 0.77 -1.85
CA TRP A 153 -14.74 0.66 -2.96
C TRP A 153 -13.54 -0.25 -2.62
N ALA A 154 -12.97 -0.12 -1.43
CA ALA A 154 -11.87 -0.97 -0.98
C ALA A 154 -12.28 -2.44 -0.96
N LYS A 155 -13.50 -2.73 -0.49
CA LYS A 155 -14.08 -4.08 -0.53
C LYS A 155 -14.22 -4.60 -1.97
N GLN A 156 -14.73 -3.79 -2.90
CA GLN A 156 -14.81 -4.19 -4.31
C GLN A 156 -13.44 -4.56 -4.89
N VAL A 157 -12.37 -3.84 -4.54
CA VAL A 157 -11.00 -4.19 -4.93
C VAL A 157 -10.60 -5.53 -4.30
N ILE A 158 -10.73 -5.68 -2.98
CA ILE A 158 -10.28 -6.90 -2.28
C ILE A 158 -11.07 -8.14 -2.68
N ASP A 159 -12.35 -8.02 -2.98
CA ASP A 159 -13.17 -9.15 -3.46
C ASP A 159 -12.64 -9.72 -4.79
N ARG A 160 -11.89 -8.94 -5.58
CA ARG A 160 -11.18 -9.38 -6.79
C ARG A 160 -9.79 -9.97 -6.51
N LEU A 161 -9.30 -9.87 -5.27
CA LEU A 161 -7.99 -10.35 -4.81
C LEU A 161 -8.06 -11.60 -3.93
N ARG A 162 -9.26 -12.05 -3.54
CA ARG A 162 -9.44 -13.19 -2.62
C ARG A 162 -8.78 -14.48 -3.13
N GLY A 163 -8.41 -15.34 -2.19
CA GLY A 163 -7.69 -16.59 -2.47
C GLY A 163 -6.18 -16.42 -2.60
N VAL A 164 -5.64 -15.26 -2.20
CA VAL A 164 -4.20 -14.95 -2.23
C VAL A 164 -3.56 -15.24 -0.89
N HIS A 165 -4.16 -14.76 0.21
CA HIS A 165 -3.58 -14.89 1.54
C HIS A 165 -4.65 -14.83 2.62
N ALA A 166 -5.15 -16.00 3.04
CA ALA A 166 -6.27 -16.13 3.97
C ALA A 166 -6.08 -15.34 5.29
N GLY A 167 -4.84 -15.25 5.79
CA GLY A 167 -4.54 -14.46 6.99
C GLY A 167 -4.77 -12.96 6.81
N LEU A 168 -4.33 -12.40 5.67
CA LEU A 168 -4.46 -10.97 5.38
C LEU A 168 -5.89 -10.63 4.97
N GLU A 169 -6.55 -11.55 4.26
CA GLU A 169 -7.96 -11.43 3.91
C GLU A 169 -8.85 -11.33 5.16
N ARG A 170 -8.58 -12.14 6.18
CA ARG A 170 -9.27 -12.04 7.48
C ARG A 170 -8.95 -10.71 8.19
N VAL A 171 -7.68 -10.29 8.20
CA VAL A 171 -7.30 -8.98 8.77
C VAL A 171 -8.02 -7.83 8.07
N PHE A 172 -8.20 -7.93 6.75
CA PHE A 172 -9.02 -6.98 5.99
C PHE A 172 -10.50 -7.03 6.39
N ASP A 173 -11.08 -8.22 6.54
CA ASP A 173 -12.47 -8.37 6.98
C ASP A 173 -12.71 -7.76 8.36
N ASP A 174 -11.78 -7.97 9.29
CA ASP A 174 -11.84 -7.38 10.62
C ASP A 174 -11.74 -5.83 10.56
N ALA A 175 -10.86 -5.29 9.71
CA ALA A 175 -10.76 -3.85 9.50
C ALA A 175 -12.01 -3.27 8.81
N TYR A 176 -12.60 -4.01 7.86
CA TYR A 176 -13.82 -3.61 7.15
C TYR A 176 -15.05 -3.65 8.07
N ALA A 177 -15.12 -4.57 9.04
CA ALA A 177 -16.20 -4.64 10.02
C ALA A 177 -16.33 -3.36 10.88
N ALA A 178 -15.26 -2.56 10.97
CA ALA A 178 -15.25 -1.25 11.62
C ALA A 178 -15.74 -0.10 10.72
N ARG A 179 -16.37 -0.39 9.58
CA ARG A 179 -16.96 0.62 8.67
C ARG A 179 -17.84 1.60 9.45
N PRO A 180 -17.57 2.92 9.37
CA PRO A 180 -18.35 3.94 10.08
C PRO A 180 -19.73 4.15 9.45
#